data_AF-A0A956IKK2-F1
#
_entry.id   AF-A0A956IKK2-F1
#
_cell.length_a   1.000
_cell.length_b   1.000
_cell.length_c   1.000
_cell.angle_alpha   90.00
_cell.angle_beta   90.00
_cell.angle_gamma   90.00
#
_symmetry.space_group_name_H-M   'P 1'
#
loop_
_entity.id
_entity.type
_entity.pdbx_description
1 polymer ?
#
loop_
_entity_poly.entity_id
_entity_poly.type
_entity_poly.pdbx_seq_one_letter_code
_entity_poly.pdbx_strand_id
1 'polypeptide(L)'
;MNWIVIISLGVFTLTSAAVGCSQVASDCGERLRCGESGGGGESTGLGGTSAGGGAGSTGGGGSDTGCTSDADCTDRDAAHCDDTGQCVACALDDHCTHFADTNACVEGSCRECSTTVPCGGSSFCDLASPMGDPQRYTCVMGPGDQAPCASCVNDDQCQGGLCVPLSFEGNPHGYYCLKELTGTCDQPLVQLLMGATSANGVTADFCSLDEARVTCEAIRAAQLSQTCAMDGECAGSQVPGALCRAVGTVGLRCTYACDDPNDCAAAGQYATCGAKGMMVTPTWCGG
;
A
#
# COMPACT_ATOMS: atom_id res chain seq x y z
N MET A 1 -32.66 45.57 3.41
CA MET A 1 -31.34 46.21 3.22
C MET A 1 -30.37 45.10 2.82
N ASN A 2 -30.19 44.88 1.53
CA ASN A 2 -29.34 43.82 0.99
C ASN A 2 -27.90 44.33 0.88
N TRP A 3 -26.97 43.65 1.54
CA TRP A 3 -25.54 43.90 1.41
C TRP A 3 -24.98 42.89 0.42
N ILE A 4 -24.52 43.38 -0.73
CA ILE A 4 -23.77 42.63 -1.72
C ILE A 4 -22.31 42.58 -1.26
N VAL A 5 -21.79 41.38 -1.01
CA VAL A 5 -20.37 41.14 -0.73
C VAL A 5 -19.68 40.84 -2.07
N ILE A 6 -18.76 41.72 -2.47
CA ILE A 6 -17.89 41.53 -3.63
C ILE A 6 -16.64 40.80 -3.12
N ILE A 7 -16.46 39.54 -3.50
CA ILE A 7 -15.23 38.79 -3.25
C ILE A 7 -14.29 39.02 -4.44
N SER A 8 -13.20 39.74 -4.18
CA SER A 8 -12.11 39.93 -5.15
C SER A 8 -11.29 38.66 -5.27
N LEU A 9 -11.29 38.05 -6.46
CA LEU A 9 -10.41 36.93 -6.81
C LEU A 9 -8.99 37.45 -7.03
N GLY A 10 -8.10 37.19 -6.06
CA GLY A 10 -6.66 37.39 -6.20
C GLY A 10 -6.06 36.30 -7.08
N VAL A 11 -5.46 36.70 -8.19
CA VAL A 11 -4.67 35.83 -9.08
C VAL A 11 -3.37 35.46 -8.35
N PHE A 12 -3.26 34.20 -7.92
CA PHE A 12 -2.00 33.64 -7.41
C PHE A 12 -1.17 33.11 -8.57
N THR A 13 -0.01 33.72 -8.82
CA THR A 13 1.02 33.18 -9.70
C THR A 13 1.82 32.12 -8.96
N LEU A 14 1.72 30.86 -9.39
CA LEU A 14 2.56 29.75 -8.96
C LEU A 14 3.97 29.91 -9.54
N THR A 15 4.94 30.23 -8.69
CA THR A 15 6.37 30.05 -8.98
C THR A 15 6.76 28.61 -8.66
N SER A 16 7.05 27.84 -9.69
CA SER A 16 7.58 26.48 -9.58
C SER A 16 8.99 26.52 -8.98
N ALA A 17 9.14 26.08 -7.74
CA ALA A 17 10.45 25.77 -7.19
C ALA A 17 10.85 24.37 -7.67
N ALA A 18 11.99 24.28 -8.37
CA ALA A 18 12.59 23.00 -8.73
C ALA A 18 13.06 22.27 -7.46
N VAL A 19 12.58 21.04 -7.29
CA VAL A 19 12.98 20.11 -6.24
C VAL A 19 14.44 19.71 -6.48
N GLY A 20 15.33 20.02 -5.54
CA GLY A 20 16.68 19.48 -5.49
C GLY A 20 16.66 18.09 -4.85
N CYS A 21 17.22 17.09 -5.52
CA CYS A 21 17.36 15.74 -4.97
C CYS A 21 18.31 15.76 -3.76
N SER A 22 17.81 15.29 -2.62
CA SER A 22 18.58 15.01 -1.41
C SER A 22 19.41 13.73 -1.61
N GLN A 23 20.71 13.77 -1.31
CA GLN A 23 21.61 12.62 -1.43
C GLN A 23 21.47 11.67 -0.23
N VAL A 24 20.34 10.96 -0.12
CA VAL A 24 20.17 9.86 0.84
C VAL A 24 20.11 8.55 0.06
N ALA A 25 21.05 7.64 0.35
CA ALA A 25 21.38 6.47 -0.45
C ALA A 25 20.36 5.29 -0.39
N SER A 26 19.12 5.52 0.06
CA SER A 26 18.12 4.45 0.21
C SER A 26 17.02 4.42 -0.86
N ASP A 27 16.95 5.41 -1.78
CA ASP A 27 15.89 5.51 -2.80
C ASP A 27 16.32 5.11 -4.23
N CYS A 28 17.50 4.51 -4.41
CA CYS A 28 17.91 3.99 -5.71
C CYS A 28 17.54 2.50 -5.88
N GLY A 29 16.24 2.22 -5.85
CA GLY A 29 15.65 0.95 -6.28
C GLY A 29 15.17 1.04 -7.72
N GLU A 30 15.96 0.49 -8.64
CA GLU A 30 15.64 0.08 -10.01
C GLU A 30 15.00 1.11 -10.97
N ARG A 31 15.79 1.45 -12.00
CA ARG A 31 15.48 2.30 -13.17
C ARG A 31 15.56 3.81 -12.92
N LEU A 32 16.79 4.34 -12.97
CA LEU A 32 17.16 5.54 -13.75
C LEU A 32 18.69 5.73 -13.70
N ARG A 33 19.33 5.71 -14.88
CA ARG A 33 20.77 6.00 -15.03
C ARG A 33 21.03 7.49 -14.75
N CYS A 34 21.87 7.79 -13.75
CA CYS A 34 22.49 9.11 -13.65
C CYS A 34 23.47 9.28 -14.82
N GLY A 35 23.19 10.26 -15.69
CA GLY A 35 24.08 10.61 -16.79
C GLY A 35 25.38 11.24 -16.27
N GLU A 36 26.51 10.67 -16.67
CA GLU A 36 27.81 11.32 -16.58
C GLU A 36 27.83 12.54 -17.52
N SER A 37 27.96 13.72 -16.94
CA SER A 37 28.26 14.95 -17.65
C SER A 37 29.77 15.14 -17.79
N GLY A 38 30.28 15.21 -19.03
CA GLY A 38 31.54 15.89 -19.31
C GLY A 38 32.35 15.34 -20.49
N GLY A 39 32.26 15.97 -21.66
CA GLY A 39 33.20 15.75 -22.75
C GLY A 39 32.76 16.37 -24.07
N GLY A 40 33.13 17.63 -24.29
CA GLY A 40 32.86 18.36 -25.53
C GLY A 40 33.65 17.83 -26.73
N GLY A 41 33.05 17.94 -27.92
CA GLY A 41 33.68 17.66 -29.19
C GLY A 41 32.72 17.94 -30.34
N GLU A 42 32.92 19.09 -30.99
CA GLU A 42 32.25 19.47 -32.24
C GLU A 42 32.51 18.44 -33.35
N SER A 43 31.47 18.06 -34.10
CA SER A 43 31.61 17.84 -35.54
C SER A 43 30.26 17.89 -36.25
N THR A 44 30.23 18.71 -37.29
CA THR A 44 29.18 18.85 -38.29
C THR A 44 29.16 17.62 -39.21
N GLY A 45 27.98 17.07 -39.49
CA GLY A 45 27.82 15.97 -40.44
C GLY A 45 26.37 15.72 -40.82
N LEU A 46 26.01 16.13 -42.03
CA LEU A 46 24.71 15.94 -42.67
C LEU A 46 24.50 14.47 -43.11
N GLY A 47 23.25 14.01 -43.02
CA GLY A 47 22.65 13.10 -44.00
C GLY A 47 22.40 11.66 -43.55
N GLY A 48 21.14 11.22 -43.68
CA GLY A 48 20.80 9.79 -43.76
C GLY A 48 19.47 9.40 -43.12
N THR A 49 18.39 9.44 -43.89
CA THR A 49 17.11 8.77 -43.60
C THR A 49 17.24 7.25 -43.73
N SER A 50 16.83 6.47 -42.73
CA SER A 50 16.11 5.20 -42.93
C SER A 50 15.37 4.80 -41.65
N ALA A 51 14.12 4.39 -41.83
CA ALA A 51 13.19 3.94 -40.81
C ALA A 51 13.32 2.42 -40.55
N GLY A 52 12.96 2.02 -39.33
CA GLY A 52 12.32 0.72 -39.06
C GLY A 52 13.05 -0.21 -38.09
N GLY A 53 12.51 -0.33 -36.86
CA GLY A 53 12.64 -1.54 -36.02
C GLY A 53 13.49 -1.41 -34.75
N GLY A 54 13.05 -0.63 -33.75
CA GLY A 54 13.57 -0.69 -32.38
C GLY A 54 13.13 -1.99 -31.70
N ALA A 55 14.08 -2.78 -31.20
CA ALA A 55 14.65 -2.72 -29.85
C ALA A 55 13.65 -3.31 -28.82
N GLY A 56 13.86 -4.52 -28.29
CA GLY A 56 15.10 -4.99 -27.70
C GLY A 56 15.00 -4.74 -26.20
N SER A 57 14.25 -5.59 -25.50
CA SER A 57 14.13 -5.55 -24.04
C SER A 57 15.38 -6.15 -23.43
N THR A 58 16.40 -5.32 -23.24
CA THR A 58 17.59 -5.66 -22.43
C THR A 58 17.25 -5.44 -20.96
N GLY A 59 16.83 -6.52 -20.31
CA GLY A 59 16.71 -6.64 -18.86
C GLY A 59 16.89 -8.08 -18.40
N GLY A 60 17.68 -8.88 -19.14
CA GLY A 60 17.94 -10.27 -18.80
C GLY A 60 19.19 -10.40 -17.95
N GLY A 61 19.03 -10.83 -16.71
CA GLY A 61 20.11 -11.38 -15.87
C GLY A 61 20.57 -12.77 -16.32
N GLY A 62 20.54 -13.05 -17.63
CA GLY A 62 21.10 -14.25 -18.21
C GLY A 62 22.60 -14.06 -18.39
N SER A 63 23.39 -14.86 -17.68
CA SER A 63 24.82 -15.02 -17.97
C SER A 63 24.97 -15.25 -19.48
N ASP A 64 25.93 -14.62 -20.17
CA ASP A 64 26.19 -14.79 -21.62
C ASP A 64 26.57 -16.24 -22.02
N THR A 65 26.55 -17.15 -21.05
CA THR A 65 26.62 -18.59 -21.20
C THR A 65 25.19 -19.10 -21.15
N GLY A 66 24.66 -19.61 -22.27
CA GLY A 66 23.30 -20.16 -22.34
C GLY A 66 22.99 -21.12 -21.18
N CYS A 67 21.71 -21.28 -20.88
CA CYS A 67 21.25 -22.15 -19.81
C CYS A 67 21.42 -23.63 -20.20
N THR A 68 21.56 -24.48 -19.19
CA THR A 68 21.57 -25.95 -19.33
C THR A 68 20.42 -26.61 -18.58
N SER A 69 19.73 -25.87 -17.72
CA SER A 69 18.54 -26.26 -16.98
C SER A 69 17.74 -25.04 -16.56
N ASP A 70 16.48 -25.22 -16.17
CA ASP A 70 15.61 -24.14 -15.66
C ASP A 70 16.24 -23.41 -14.46
N ALA A 71 17.01 -24.12 -13.63
CA ALA A 71 17.70 -23.54 -12.47
C ALA A 71 18.76 -22.47 -12.83
N ASP A 72 19.23 -22.43 -14.08
CA ASP A 72 20.14 -21.39 -14.58
C ASP A 72 19.40 -20.08 -14.89
N CYS A 73 18.07 -20.14 -15.03
CA CYS A 73 17.21 -19.02 -15.36
C CYS A 73 16.71 -18.30 -14.10
N THR A 74 17.39 -17.21 -13.73
CA THR A 74 17.08 -16.44 -12.50
C THR A 74 15.97 -15.40 -12.66
N ASP A 75 15.52 -15.17 -13.89
CA ASP A 75 14.43 -14.25 -14.21
C ASP A 75 13.08 -15.00 -14.20
N ARG A 76 12.11 -14.49 -13.41
CA ARG A 76 10.78 -15.09 -13.29
C ARG A 76 9.96 -14.99 -14.57
N ASP A 77 10.23 -14.01 -15.42
CA ASP A 77 9.59 -13.85 -16.73
C ASP A 77 10.26 -14.70 -17.82
N ALA A 78 11.40 -15.31 -17.51
CA ALA A 78 12.17 -16.17 -18.41
C ALA A 78 12.67 -17.43 -17.69
N ALA A 79 11.79 -18.11 -16.95
CA ALA A 79 12.16 -19.17 -16.01
C ALA A 79 12.57 -20.52 -16.64
N HIS A 80 12.29 -20.73 -17.92
CA HIS A 80 12.48 -22.03 -18.58
C HIS A 80 13.71 -22.02 -19.48
N CYS A 81 14.57 -23.02 -19.39
CA CYS A 81 15.64 -23.22 -20.34
C CYS A 81 15.19 -24.05 -21.55
N ASP A 82 15.13 -23.44 -22.72
CA ASP A 82 14.74 -24.13 -23.95
C ASP A 82 15.88 -24.99 -24.55
N ASP A 83 15.55 -25.77 -25.58
CA ASP A 83 16.50 -26.66 -26.28
C ASP A 83 17.66 -25.91 -26.97
N THR A 84 17.54 -24.58 -27.13
CA THR A 84 18.59 -23.73 -27.71
C THR A 84 19.53 -23.15 -26.66
N GLY A 85 19.31 -23.47 -25.37
CA GLY A 85 20.04 -22.93 -24.25
C GLY A 85 19.69 -21.47 -23.98
N GLN A 86 18.45 -21.06 -24.26
CA GLN A 86 17.93 -19.72 -23.95
C GLN A 86 16.88 -19.81 -22.84
N CYS A 87 16.96 -18.86 -21.90
CA CYS A 87 15.94 -18.67 -20.89
C CYS A 87 14.71 -17.99 -21.54
N VAL A 88 13.56 -18.66 -21.48
CA VAL A 88 12.29 -18.25 -22.07
C VAL A 88 11.17 -18.32 -21.02
N ALA A 89 10.01 -17.74 -21.35
CA ALA A 89 8.83 -17.75 -20.50
C ALA A 89 8.45 -19.18 -20.04
N CYS A 90 7.92 -19.30 -18.83
CA CYS A 90 7.47 -20.60 -18.32
C CYS A 90 6.28 -21.11 -19.15
N ALA A 91 6.15 -22.43 -19.27
CA ALA A 91 4.99 -23.07 -19.87
C ALA A 91 4.26 -24.02 -18.91
N LEU A 92 4.94 -24.46 -17.85
CA LEU A 92 4.48 -25.41 -16.85
C LEU A 92 4.99 -24.98 -15.47
N ASP A 93 4.25 -25.33 -14.42
CA ASP A 93 4.63 -25.06 -13.02
C ASP A 93 6.01 -25.64 -12.66
N ASP A 94 6.38 -26.78 -13.26
CA ASP A 94 7.69 -27.43 -13.05
C ASP A 94 8.87 -26.52 -13.43
N HIS A 95 8.68 -25.63 -14.42
CA HIS A 95 9.71 -24.67 -14.85
C HIS A 95 9.96 -23.57 -13.80
N CYS A 96 9.11 -23.46 -12.78
CA CYS A 96 9.20 -22.46 -11.72
C CYS A 96 9.70 -23.03 -10.39
N THR A 97 9.96 -24.34 -10.32
CA THR A 97 10.26 -25.05 -9.05
C THR A 97 11.60 -24.67 -8.42
N HIS A 98 12.50 -24.05 -9.17
CA HIS A 98 13.77 -23.54 -8.64
C HIS A 98 13.62 -22.18 -7.93
N PHE A 99 12.48 -21.51 -8.05
CA PHE A 99 12.16 -20.34 -7.24
C PHE A 99 11.46 -20.77 -5.95
N ALA A 100 12.05 -20.41 -4.80
CA ALA A 100 11.51 -20.79 -3.49
C ALA A 100 10.07 -20.28 -3.26
N ASP A 101 9.76 -19.08 -3.77
CA ASP A 101 8.53 -18.37 -3.44
C ASP A 101 7.55 -18.24 -4.63
N THR A 102 7.94 -18.66 -5.84
CA THR A 102 7.14 -18.49 -7.05
C THR A 102 7.14 -19.74 -7.91
N ASN A 103 6.38 -20.76 -7.52
CA ASN A 103 6.38 -22.09 -8.13
C ASN A 103 5.23 -22.32 -9.13
N ALA A 104 4.41 -21.31 -9.41
CA ALA A 104 3.27 -21.42 -10.33
C ALA A 104 3.55 -20.70 -11.65
N CYS A 105 3.35 -21.35 -12.78
CA CYS A 105 3.49 -20.73 -14.09
C CYS A 105 2.15 -20.10 -14.53
N VAL A 106 2.12 -18.77 -14.63
CA VAL A 106 0.91 -18.04 -15.00
C VAL A 106 1.22 -16.99 -16.03
N GLU A 107 0.56 -17.10 -17.19
CA GLU A 107 0.72 -16.15 -18.32
C GLU A 107 2.19 -15.97 -18.76
N GLY A 108 3.00 -17.03 -18.62
CA GLY A 108 4.41 -17.04 -19.03
C GLY A 108 5.39 -16.56 -17.95
N SER A 109 4.92 -16.19 -16.77
CA SER A 109 5.74 -15.73 -15.65
C SER A 109 5.54 -16.59 -14.41
N CYS A 110 6.59 -16.79 -13.62
CA CYS A 110 6.49 -17.49 -12.34
C CYS A 110 5.87 -16.59 -11.26
N ARG A 111 4.76 -17.07 -10.68
CA ARG A 111 3.97 -16.43 -9.63
C ARG A 111 3.94 -17.30 -8.37
N GLU A 112 3.53 -16.71 -7.25
CA GLU A 112 3.49 -17.40 -5.95
C GLU A 112 2.42 -18.50 -5.91
N CYS A 113 1.37 -18.35 -6.70
CA CYS A 113 0.26 -19.30 -6.76
C CYS A 113 -0.49 -19.25 -8.08
N SER A 114 -1.40 -20.19 -8.29
CA SER A 114 -2.34 -20.19 -9.41
C SER A 114 -3.66 -20.85 -9.01
N THR A 115 -4.52 -21.11 -9.99
CA THR A 115 -5.74 -21.90 -9.76
C THR A 115 -5.46 -23.38 -9.44
N THR A 116 -4.27 -23.88 -9.79
CA THR A 116 -3.84 -25.27 -9.59
C THR A 116 -2.74 -25.41 -8.53
N VAL A 117 -1.96 -24.36 -8.30
CA VAL A 117 -0.90 -24.31 -7.31
C VAL A 117 -1.36 -23.45 -6.13
N PRO A 118 -1.75 -24.06 -4.99
CA PRO A 118 -2.15 -23.29 -3.82
C PRO A 118 -0.94 -22.65 -3.15
N CYS A 119 -1.21 -21.59 -2.39
CA CYS A 119 -0.25 -21.06 -1.46
C CYS A 119 0.07 -22.08 -0.36
N GLY A 120 1.34 -22.19 0.03
CA GLY A 120 1.72 -23.01 1.17
C GLY A 120 1.21 -22.41 2.48
N GLY A 121 0.61 -23.22 3.35
CA GLY A 121 0.21 -22.81 4.71
C GLY A 121 -1.24 -22.32 4.81
N SER A 122 -1.46 -21.21 5.54
CA SER A 122 -2.77 -20.60 5.76
C SER A 122 -3.09 -19.46 4.80
N SER A 123 -2.29 -19.26 3.75
CA SER A 123 -2.48 -18.24 2.73
C SER A 123 -3.30 -18.74 1.55
N PHE A 124 -3.87 -17.80 0.80
CA PHE A 124 -4.79 -18.00 -0.32
C PHE A 124 -4.24 -17.24 -1.51
N CYS A 125 -4.52 -17.76 -2.70
CA CYS A 125 -4.07 -17.11 -3.92
C CYS A 125 -4.98 -15.93 -4.25
N ASP A 126 -4.43 -14.73 -4.40
CA ASP A 126 -5.21 -13.59 -4.87
C ASP A 126 -5.52 -13.73 -6.37
N LEU A 127 -6.69 -14.30 -6.66
CA LEU A 127 -7.24 -14.43 -8.01
C LEU A 127 -8.23 -13.30 -8.34
N ALA A 128 -8.58 -12.45 -7.36
CA ALA A 128 -9.60 -11.43 -7.49
C ALA A 128 -9.05 -10.15 -8.15
N SER A 129 -7.76 -9.89 -7.98
CA SER A 129 -7.08 -8.77 -8.63
C SER A 129 -7.26 -8.78 -10.16
N PRO A 130 -7.51 -7.61 -10.79
CA PRO A 130 -7.78 -7.51 -12.22
C PRO A 130 -6.58 -7.98 -13.06
N MET A 131 -6.83 -8.42 -14.30
CA MET A 131 -5.75 -8.87 -15.20
C MET A 131 -4.76 -7.73 -15.43
N GLY A 132 -3.47 -7.99 -15.18
CA GLY A 132 -2.40 -6.99 -15.26
C GLY A 132 -2.01 -6.33 -13.93
N ASP A 133 -2.70 -6.63 -12.83
CA ASP A 133 -2.28 -6.22 -11.49
C ASP A 133 -1.09 -7.06 -11.02
N PRO A 134 0.04 -6.47 -10.59
CA PRO A 134 1.19 -7.22 -10.07
C PRO A 134 0.89 -8.02 -8.79
N GLN A 135 -0.20 -7.72 -8.07
CA GLN A 135 -0.64 -8.48 -6.89
C GLN A 135 -1.47 -9.71 -7.24
N ARG A 136 -1.98 -9.81 -8.48
CA ARG A 136 -2.67 -11.00 -8.95
C ARG A 136 -1.70 -12.18 -8.92
N TYR A 137 -2.14 -13.32 -8.37
CA TYR A 137 -1.35 -14.53 -8.16
C TYR A 137 -0.25 -14.43 -7.07
N THR A 138 -0.44 -13.53 -6.11
CA THR A 138 0.34 -13.50 -4.87
C THR A 138 -0.37 -14.24 -3.74
N CYS A 139 0.41 -14.78 -2.81
CA CYS A 139 -0.10 -15.47 -1.64
C CYS A 139 -0.41 -14.50 -0.52
N VAL A 140 -1.70 -14.39 -0.22
CA VAL A 140 -2.22 -13.46 0.78
C VAL A 140 -2.79 -14.23 1.99
N MET A 141 -2.91 -13.60 3.16
CA MET A 141 -3.34 -14.31 4.38
C MET A 141 -4.75 -14.92 4.27
N GLY A 142 -5.04 -15.87 5.17
CA GLY A 142 -6.23 -16.70 5.20
C GLY A 142 -7.56 -15.98 5.37
N PRO A 143 -8.68 -16.62 5.00
CA PRO A 143 -10.00 -16.06 5.14
C PRO A 143 -10.34 -15.94 6.63
N GLY A 144 -10.87 -14.78 7.01
CA GLY A 144 -11.26 -14.48 8.37
C GLY A 144 -10.11 -14.31 9.37
N ASP A 145 -8.85 -14.22 8.92
CA ASP A 145 -7.71 -13.99 9.80
C ASP A 145 -7.54 -12.50 10.14
N GLN A 146 -8.11 -11.60 9.34
CA GLN A 146 -7.94 -10.16 9.52
C GLN A 146 -8.98 -9.59 10.49
N ALA A 147 -8.49 -9.07 11.61
CA ALA A 147 -9.27 -8.30 12.55
C ALA A 147 -9.80 -6.99 11.89
N PRO A 148 -10.83 -6.33 12.47
CA PRO A 148 -11.25 -5.00 12.04
C PRO A 148 -10.07 -4.02 11.96
N CYS A 149 -10.08 -3.14 10.96
CA CYS A 149 -8.99 -2.23 10.62
C CYS A 149 -7.68 -2.88 10.16
N ALA A 150 -7.61 -4.19 9.94
CA ALA A 150 -6.44 -4.75 9.26
C ALA A 150 -6.56 -4.52 7.74
N SER A 151 -5.41 -4.39 7.08
CA SER A 151 -5.37 -4.27 5.62
C SER A 151 -5.78 -5.58 4.96
N CYS A 152 -6.42 -5.48 3.81
CA CYS A 152 -6.90 -6.62 3.05
C CYS A 152 -6.82 -6.34 1.55
N VAL A 153 -6.94 -7.40 0.75
CA VAL A 153 -7.04 -7.34 -0.71
C VAL A 153 -8.33 -7.96 -1.23
N ASN A 154 -9.01 -8.77 -0.40
CA ASN A 154 -10.28 -9.40 -0.74
C ASN A 154 -11.18 -9.51 0.49
N ASP A 155 -12.48 -9.67 0.26
CA ASP A 155 -13.49 -9.74 1.33
C ASP A 155 -13.31 -10.95 2.24
N ASP A 156 -12.87 -12.08 1.69
CA ASP A 156 -12.77 -13.33 2.43
C ASP A 156 -11.74 -13.24 3.57
N GLN A 157 -10.72 -12.39 3.45
CA GLN A 157 -9.72 -12.13 4.50
C GLN A 157 -10.31 -11.59 5.80
N CYS A 158 -11.45 -10.89 5.72
CA CYS A 158 -11.97 -10.11 6.83
C CYS A 158 -12.80 -10.97 7.78
N GLN A 159 -12.47 -10.94 9.07
CA GLN A 159 -13.20 -11.67 10.10
C GLN A 159 -14.57 -11.03 10.36
N GLY A 160 -15.60 -11.48 9.65
CA GLY A 160 -16.96 -10.98 9.81
C GLY A 160 -17.17 -9.56 9.26
N GLY A 161 -16.45 -9.23 8.19
CA GLY A 161 -16.53 -7.95 7.48
C GLY A 161 -16.22 -8.11 6.00
N LEU A 162 -16.10 -6.99 5.29
CA LEU A 162 -15.68 -6.94 3.89
C LEU A 162 -14.45 -6.04 3.77
N CYS A 163 -13.75 -6.19 2.65
CA CYS A 163 -12.54 -5.44 2.36
C CYS A 163 -12.91 -4.15 1.63
N VAL A 164 -12.95 -3.03 2.34
CA VAL A 164 -13.55 -1.78 1.86
C VAL A 164 -12.45 -0.74 1.65
N PRO A 165 -12.46 0.00 0.52
CA PRO A 165 -11.52 1.08 0.29
C PRO A 165 -11.81 2.23 1.26
N LEU A 166 -10.75 2.75 1.88
CA LEU A 166 -10.79 3.95 2.71
C LEU A 166 -9.95 5.06 2.08
N SER A 167 -10.29 6.29 2.40
CA SER A 167 -9.49 7.48 2.12
C SER A 167 -8.92 8.04 3.42
N PHE A 168 -7.82 8.79 3.30
CA PHE A 168 -7.25 9.57 4.39
C PHE A 168 -6.99 10.99 3.89
N GLU A 169 -7.58 11.97 4.56
CA GLU A 169 -7.51 13.39 4.18
C GLU A 169 -7.94 13.63 2.71
N GLY A 170 -8.92 12.85 2.24
CA GLY A 170 -9.45 12.90 0.88
C GLY A 170 -8.62 12.18 -0.19
N ASN A 171 -7.52 11.52 0.19
CA ASN A 171 -6.70 10.71 -0.72
C ASN A 171 -6.97 9.22 -0.53
N PRO A 172 -6.95 8.39 -1.58
CA PRO A 172 -7.06 6.94 -1.43
C PRO A 172 -5.96 6.40 -0.50
N HIS A 173 -6.35 5.61 0.50
CA HIS A 173 -5.45 5.13 1.56
C HIS A 173 -5.40 3.59 1.64
N GLY A 174 -5.99 2.88 0.68
CA GLY A 174 -5.95 1.42 0.60
C GLY A 174 -7.26 0.76 1.05
N TYR A 175 -7.22 -0.56 1.26
CA TYR A 175 -8.39 -1.36 1.62
C TYR A 175 -8.23 -1.99 3.00
N TYR A 176 -9.31 -1.98 3.76
CA TYR A 176 -9.33 -2.44 5.15
C TYR A 176 -10.58 -3.24 5.47
N CYS A 177 -10.45 -4.15 6.43
CA CYS A 177 -11.55 -4.94 6.94
C CYS A 177 -12.51 -4.10 7.77
N LEU A 178 -13.70 -3.84 7.23
CA LEU A 178 -14.79 -3.12 7.88
C LEU A 178 -16.00 -4.02 8.05
N LYS A 179 -16.75 -3.82 9.14
CA LYS A 179 -18.01 -4.53 9.37
C LYS A 179 -19.15 -3.85 8.62
N GLU A 180 -19.99 -4.66 8.00
CA GLU A 180 -21.26 -4.20 7.45
C GLU A 180 -22.19 -3.71 8.58
N LEU A 181 -22.91 -2.63 8.31
CA LEU A 181 -23.84 -2.01 9.24
C LEU A 181 -25.08 -2.89 9.44
N THR A 182 -25.08 -3.69 10.50
CA THR A 182 -26.23 -4.52 10.92
C THR A 182 -27.04 -3.93 12.07
N GLY A 183 -26.67 -2.73 12.54
CA GLY A 183 -27.25 -2.08 13.70
C GLY A 183 -26.54 -0.76 14.03
N THR A 184 -26.04 -0.62 15.25
CA THR A 184 -25.14 0.48 15.62
C THR A 184 -23.70 0.06 15.41
N CYS A 185 -22.83 1.01 15.07
CA CYS A 185 -21.43 0.74 14.92
C CYS A 185 -20.70 0.57 16.26
N ASP A 186 -19.76 -0.38 16.27
CA ASP A 186 -18.87 -0.61 17.41
C ASP A 186 -17.73 0.40 17.40
N GLN A 187 -17.40 0.94 18.57
CA GLN A 187 -16.22 1.76 18.80
C GLN A 187 -14.92 1.01 18.45
N PRO A 188 -13.93 1.64 17.78
CA PRO A 188 -13.85 3.06 17.39
C PRO A 188 -14.44 3.38 15.99
N LEU A 189 -15.03 2.41 15.30
CA LEU A 189 -15.53 2.55 13.94
C LEU A 189 -16.96 3.12 13.90
N VAL A 190 -17.17 4.29 14.49
CA VAL A 190 -18.52 4.84 14.72
C VAL A 190 -19.10 5.67 13.56
N GLN A 191 -18.29 5.95 12.52
CA GLN A 191 -18.76 6.70 11.36
C GLN A 191 -19.51 5.78 10.38
N LEU A 192 -20.53 6.31 9.71
CA LEU A 192 -21.24 5.55 8.68
C LEU A 192 -20.65 5.86 7.30
N LEU A 193 -20.14 4.83 6.65
CA LEU A 193 -19.75 4.88 5.25
C LEU A 193 -20.87 4.25 4.42
N MET A 194 -21.70 5.10 3.82
CA MET A 194 -22.90 4.66 3.08
C MET A 194 -22.58 4.30 1.63
N GLY A 195 -23.11 3.17 1.16
CA GLY A 195 -23.04 2.73 -0.22
C GLY A 195 -21.62 2.52 -0.76
N ALA A 196 -20.66 2.19 0.09
CA ALA A 196 -19.33 1.82 -0.37
C ALA A 196 -19.33 0.44 -1.03
N THR A 197 -18.38 0.22 -1.93
CA THR A 197 -18.22 -1.05 -2.65
C THR A 197 -16.94 -1.72 -2.20
N SER A 198 -17.04 -2.97 -1.77
CA SER A 198 -15.91 -3.78 -1.32
C SER A 198 -15.00 -4.20 -2.48
N ALA A 199 -13.85 -4.79 -2.17
CA ALA A 199 -12.89 -5.31 -3.14
C ALA A 199 -13.52 -6.37 -4.07
N ASN A 200 -14.48 -7.17 -3.57
CA ASN A 200 -15.18 -8.17 -4.39
C ASN A 200 -16.44 -7.60 -5.09
N GLY A 201 -16.66 -6.29 -5.03
CA GLY A 201 -17.78 -5.63 -5.71
C GLY A 201 -19.11 -5.65 -4.95
N VAL A 202 -19.10 -5.97 -3.65
CA VAL A 202 -20.31 -5.94 -2.81
C VAL A 202 -20.57 -4.51 -2.34
N THR A 203 -21.73 -3.95 -2.67
CA THR A 203 -22.14 -2.62 -2.19
C THR A 203 -23.00 -2.73 -0.94
N ALA A 204 -22.58 -2.07 0.15
CA ALA A 204 -23.31 -2.04 1.42
C ALA A 204 -22.98 -0.76 2.22
N ASP A 205 -23.60 -0.62 3.39
CA ASP A 205 -23.25 0.40 4.37
C ASP A 205 -22.30 -0.19 5.41
N PHE A 206 -21.27 0.55 5.79
CA PHE A 206 -20.20 0.06 6.67
C PHE A 206 -19.98 0.96 7.88
N CYS A 207 -19.51 0.33 8.94
CA CYS A 207 -18.93 1.03 10.09
C CYS A 207 -17.48 1.41 9.78
N SER A 208 -17.23 2.71 9.69
CA SER A 208 -15.97 3.34 9.31
C SER A 208 -15.45 4.27 10.42
N LEU A 209 -14.30 4.86 10.18
CA LEU A 209 -13.63 5.85 11.03
C LEU A 209 -13.77 7.26 10.42
N ASP A 210 -13.36 8.29 11.16
CA ASP A 210 -13.24 9.64 10.59
C ASP A 210 -12.01 9.70 9.67
N GLU A 211 -12.25 9.42 8.39
CA GLU A 211 -11.26 9.41 7.30
C GLU A 211 -10.52 10.74 7.12
N ALA A 212 -11.01 11.84 7.71
CA ALA A 212 -10.31 13.12 7.68
C ALA A 212 -9.19 13.22 8.73
N ARG A 213 -9.09 12.28 9.68
CA ARG A 213 -8.23 12.46 10.88
C ARG A 213 -7.54 11.20 11.37
N VAL A 214 -8.18 10.05 11.18
CA VAL A 214 -7.72 8.77 11.73
C VAL A 214 -7.49 7.80 10.58
N THR A 215 -6.58 6.87 10.78
CA THR A 215 -6.40 5.72 9.89
C THR A 215 -6.57 4.42 10.67
N CYS A 216 -6.82 3.34 9.94
CA CYS A 216 -6.83 2.00 10.48
C CYS A 216 -5.50 1.64 11.16
N GLU A 217 -4.37 2.06 10.59
CA GLU A 217 -3.06 1.85 11.17
C GLU A 217 -2.89 2.60 12.49
N ALA A 218 -3.41 3.82 12.60
CA ALA A 218 -3.36 4.60 13.84
C ALA A 218 -4.16 3.93 14.96
N ILE A 219 -5.36 3.43 14.65
CA ILE A 219 -6.18 2.65 15.59
C ILE A 219 -5.43 1.40 16.06
N ARG A 220 -4.85 0.63 15.13
CA ARG A 220 -4.10 -0.59 15.45
C ARG A 220 -2.84 -0.29 16.28
N ALA A 221 -2.08 0.74 15.94
CA ALA A 221 -0.91 1.17 16.68
C ALA A 221 -1.26 1.51 18.14
N ALA A 222 -2.40 2.17 18.36
CA ALA A 222 -2.92 2.45 19.70
C ALA A 222 -3.34 1.17 20.44
N GLN A 223 -4.12 0.29 19.80
CA GLN A 223 -4.54 -0.98 20.40
C GLN A 223 -3.37 -1.88 20.81
N LEU A 224 -2.31 -1.91 20.00
CA LEU A 224 -1.07 -2.63 20.28
C LEU A 224 -0.19 -1.93 21.32
N SER A 225 -0.62 -0.77 21.83
CA SER A 225 0.13 0.06 22.78
C SER A 225 1.55 0.33 22.32
N GLN A 226 1.69 0.67 21.03
CA GLN A 226 2.98 0.97 20.43
C GLN A 226 3.61 2.17 21.14
N THR A 227 4.87 2.01 21.56
CA THR A 227 5.63 3.08 22.21
C THR A 227 6.26 4.02 21.20
N CYS A 228 6.43 5.27 21.58
CA CYS A 228 7.08 6.28 20.76
C CYS A 228 8.04 7.14 21.61
N ALA A 229 9.08 7.66 20.95
CA ALA A 229 10.20 8.30 21.63
C ALA A 229 9.94 9.76 22.02
N MET A 230 9.12 10.48 21.24
CA MET A 230 8.85 11.89 21.42
C MET A 230 7.39 12.22 21.14
N ASP A 231 6.84 13.15 21.92
CA ASP A 231 5.50 13.70 21.71
C ASP A 231 5.40 14.34 20.31
N GLY A 232 4.30 14.11 19.61
CA GLY A 232 4.12 14.53 18.22
C GLY A 232 3.63 13.39 17.34
N GLU A 233 4.30 13.12 16.22
CA GLU A 233 3.99 11.99 15.36
C GLU A 233 4.49 10.68 15.97
N CYS A 234 3.83 9.56 15.66
CA CYS A 234 4.30 8.22 16.01
C CYS A 234 5.56 7.88 15.17
N ALA A 235 6.70 8.49 15.55
CA ALA A 235 7.91 8.68 14.75
C ALA A 235 8.74 7.41 14.46
N GLY A 236 8.31 6.24 14.94
CA GLY A 236 8.98 4.97 14.66
C GLY A 236 8.45 4.21 13.45
N SER A 237 7.26 4.58 12.95
CA SER A 237 6.56 3.80 11.93
C SER A 237 5.83 4.64 10.88
N GLN A 238 5.97 5.98 10.90
CA GLN A 238 5.29 6.91 9.99
C GLN A 238 3.81 6.53 9.78
N VAL A 239 3.12 6.20 10.87
CA VAL A 239 1.72 5.75 10.81
C VAL A 239 0.85 6.97 10.56
N PRO A 240 0.25 7.15 9.37
CA PRO A 240 -0.52 8.35 9.06
C PRO A 240 -1.71 8.46 10.03
N GLY A 241 -2.01 9.66 10.51
CA GLY A 241 -3.09 9.89 11.49
C GLY A 241 -2.77 9.46 12.94
N ALA A 242 -1.61 8.86 13.23
CA ALA A 242 -1.22 8.51 14.60
C ALA A 242 -0.46 9.64 15.32
N LEU A 243 -0.83 9.88 16.58
CA LEU A 243 -0.23 10.87 17.46
C LEU A 243 0.50 10.17 18.61
N CYS A 244 1.78 10.46 18.82
CA CYS A 244 2.50 10.07 20.02
C CYS A 244 2.12 10.98 21.19
N ARG A 245 1.38 10.45 22.17
CA ARG A 245 0.90 11.20 23.34
C ARG A 245 1.05 10.39 24.62
N ALA A 246 1.07 11.07 25.76
CA ALA A 246 1.04 10.39 27.05
C ALA A 246 -0.36 9.85 27.34
N VAL A 247 -0.46 8.54 27.57
CA VAL A 247 -1.73 7.86 27.90
C VAL A 247 -1.77 7.52 29.38
N GLY A 248 -2.63 8.21 30.14
CA GLY A 248 -2.74 8.04 31.59
C GLY A 248 -1.39 8.18 32.32
N THR A 249 -0.91 7.07 32.91
CA THR A 249 0.39 6.97 33.60
C THR A 249 1.41 6.09 32.86
N VAL A 250 1.08 5.61 31.66
CA VAL A 250 1.81 4.54 30.95
C VAL A 250 2.96 5.09 30.08
N GLY A 251 3.08 6.41 30.01
CA GLY A 251 4.09 7.13 29.22
C GLY A 251 3.62 7.38 27.79
N LEU A 252 4.56 7.73 26.92
CA LEU A 252 4.28 8.02 25.51
C LEU A 252 3.88 6.75 24.74
N ARG A 253 2.70 6.78 24.13
CA ARG A 253 2.15 5.74 23.28
C ARG A 253 1.59 6.36 22.01
N CYS A 254 1.51 5.58 20.95
CA CYS A 254 0.80 5.99 19.76
C CYS A 254 -0.71 5.96 20.07
N THR A 255 -1.37 7.04 19.71
CA THR A 255 -2.79 7.35 19.90
C THR A 255 -3.31 7.87 18.56
N TYR A 256 -4.56 8.28 18.50
CA TYR A 256 -5.15 8.93 17.33
C TYR A 256 -6.08 10.05 17.78
N ALA A 257 -6.32 11.00 16.88
CA ALA A 257 -7.19 12.13 17.14
C ALA A 257 -8.64 11.68 17.37
N CYS A 258 -9.37 12.42 18.18
CA CYS A 258 -10.80 12.19 18.43
C CYS A 258 -11.50 13.54 18.67
N ASP A 259 -12.79 13.63 18.35
CA ASP A 259 -13.65 14.76 18.70
C ASP A 259 -14.71 14.35 19.74
N ASP A 260 -15.09 13.07 19.77
CA ASP A 260 -16.06 12.49 20.71
C ASP A 260 -15.47 11.24 21.41
N PRO A 261 -15.87 10.94 22.66
CA PRO A 261 -15.48 9.68 23.32
C PRO A 261 -15.85 8.42 22.53
N ASN A 262 -16.84 8.48 21.65
CA ASN A 262 -17.21 7.37 20.78
C ASN A 262 -16.22 7.12 19.63
N ASP A 263 -15.34 8.07 19.31
CA ASP A 263 -14.27 7.84 18.35
C ASP A 263 -13.18 6.92 18.92
N CYS A 264 -13.16 6.76 20.25
CA CYS A 264 -12.16 6.01 20.99
C CYS A 264 -12.56 4.55 21.20
N ALA A 265 -11.68 3.72 21.79
CA ALA A 265 -11.98 2.31 22.03
C ALA A 265 -13.07 2.13 23.11
N ALA A 266 -13.93 1.12 22.98
CA ALA A 266 -15.00 0.84 23.94
C ALA A 266 -14.54 0.67 25.40
N ALA A 267 -13.29 0.22 25.60
CA ALA A 267 -12.75 -0.02 26.92
C ALA A 267 -11.22 0.12 26.93
N GLY A 268 -10.66 0.23 28.13
CA GLY A 268 -9.22 0.26 28.37
C GLY A 268 -8.63 1.67 28.36
N GLN A 269 -7.32 1.75 28.17
CA GLN A 269 -6.54 2.99 28.31
C GLN A 269 -6.79 3.99 27.18
N TYR A 270 -7.46 3.57 26.10
CA TYR A 270 -7.77 4.40 24.94
C TYR A 270 -9.27 4.68 24.82
N ALA A 271 -10.03 4.62 25.93
CA ALA A 271 -11.49 4.77 25.92
C ALA A 271 -11.99 6.19 26.18
N THR A 272 -11.09 7.12 26.47
CA THR A 272 -11.41 8.51 26.72
C THR A 272 -10.92 9.37 25.58
N CYS A 273 -11.79 10.26 25.08
CA CYS A 273 -11.36 11.36 24.21
C CYS A 273 -11.07 12.58 25.08
N GLY A 274 -9.82 13.02 25.11
CA GLY A 274 -9.46 14.16 25.94
C GLY A 274 -8.03 14.65 25.73
N ALA A 275 -7.78 15.85 26.24
CA ALA A 275 -6.43 16.37 26.44
C ALA A 275 -6.12 16.33 27.93
N LYS A 276 -4.94 15.84 28.30
CA LYS A 276 -4.50 15.83 29.70
C LYS A 276 -4.14 17.25 30.16
N GLY A 277 -5.15 18.02 30.58
CA GLY A 277 -5.01 19.36 31.15
C GLY A 277 -4.88 20.48 30.11
N MET A 278 -5.85 21.40 30.12
CA MET A 278 -5.90 22.70 29.41
C MET A 278 -5.98 22.66 27.88
N MET A 279 -7.20 22.73 27.32
CA MET A 279 -7.57 23.27 25.98
C MET A 279 -6.55 23.11 24.82
N VAL A 280 -5.81 22.00 24.75
CA VAL A 280 -4.91 21.73 23.62
C VAL A 280 -5.66 20.88 22.62
N THR A 281 -6.02 21.51 21.50
CA THR A 281 -6.38 20.81 20.27
C THR A 281 -5.09 20.34 19.58
N PRO A 282 -5.05 19.13 19.01
CA PRO A 282 -6.14 18.14 18.95
C PRO A 282 -6.28 17.32 20.24
N THR A 283 -7.50 16.89 20.55
CA THR A 283 -7.81 15.83 21.53
C THR A 283 -7.43 14.46 20.98
N TRP A 284 -7.11 13.50 21.84
CA TRP A 284 -6.69 12.15 21.42
C TRP A 284 -7.28 11.05 22.32
N CYS A 285 -7.34 9.84 21.78
CA CYS A 285 -7.81 8.68 22.52
C CYS A 285 -6.77 8.21 23.54
N GLY A 286 -7.19 8.16 24.80
CA GLY A 286 -6.39 7.82 25.98
C GLY A 286 -5.87 9.02 26.79
N GLY A 287 -6.40 10.22 26.50
CA GLY A 287 -6.18 11.44 27.28
C GLY A 287 -6.92 11.50 28.60
#